data_AF-A0A9P7JC25-F1
#
_entry.id   AF-A0A9P7JC25-F1
#
_cell.length_a   1.000
_cell.length_b   1.000
_cell.length_c   1.000
_cell.angle_alpha   90.00
_cell.angle_beta   90.00
_cell.angle_gamma   90.00
#
_symmetry.space_group_name_H-M   'P 1'
#
loop_
_entity.id
_entity.type
_entity.pdbx_description
1 polymer ?
#
loop_
_entity_poly.entity_id
_entity_poly.type
_entity_poly.pdbx_seq_one_letter_code
_entity_poly.pdbx_strand_id
1 'polypeptide(L)'
;MPLAAYIVDTLEACMLAYVHGKTSPFMMVSYLEFGNNFHHPECTHSITLNQLANIQVDPNDLEGYFDACTAYYLNGVDKPFWQDWSSACPSVFLIPEALHHWHKELFDHDCQWCIVAVGVQELDFQFSILQSITGYHHYSGRISQLKQVMGRVHHNIQHYIVGLTVGAAPSSINKSLLTFHTNKDAIMTLGTQMGMKKPIDNWFFIPKLELMQSITASTCKVWALIQRSANATEHTHVSKIKDPARRTNNNDYDPQICHHLDQQKKLQQFAIAMTLKRQGR
;
A
#
# COMPACT_ATOMS: atom_id res chain seq x y z
N MET A 1 18.34 -6.30 -18.87
CA MET A 1 18.51 -5.39 -17.70
C MET A 1 17.98 -6.12 -16.48
N PRO A 2 18.68 -6.13 -15.33
CA PRO A 2 18.13 -6.69 -14.11
C PRO A 2 17.09 -5.72 -13.50
N LEU A 3 15.87 -6.20 -13.23
CA LEU A 3 14.88 -5.47 -12.44
C LEU A 3 15.21 -5.67 -10.96
N ALA A 4 15.70 -4.61 -10.31
CA ALA A 4 16.09 -4.69 -8.89
C ALA A 4 14.88 -4.60 -7.95
N ALA A 5 13.92 -3.71 -8.24
CA ALA A 5 12.64 -3.66 -7.54
C ALA A 5 11.64 -2.71 -8.21
N TYR A 6 10.36 -2.95 -7.96
CA TYR A 6 9.19 -2.27 -8.53
C TYR A 6 8.21 -1.93 -7.40
N ILE A 7 7.83 -0.65 -7.27
CA ILE A 7 6.88 -0.20 -6.24
C ILE A 7 5.48 -0.41 -6.78
N VAL A 8 4.62 -1.09 -6.02
CA VAL A 8 3.29 -1.49 -6.47
C VAL A 8 2.22 -1.24 -5.41
N ASP A 9 1.04 -0.85 -5.87
CA ASP A 9 -0.17 -1.02 -5.06
C ASP A 9 -0.63 -2.50 -5.07
N THR A 10 -1.66 -2.84 -4.31
CA THR A 10 -2.12 -4.25 -4.20
C THR A 10 -2.63 -4.82 -5.52
N LEU A 11 -3.34 -4.02 -6.33
CA LEU A 11 -3.91 -4.52 -7.59
C LEU A 11 -2.81 -4.76 -8.62
N GLU A 12 -1.86 -3.82 -8.71
CA GLU A 12 -0.68 -3.94 -9.55
C GLU A 12 0.22 -5.10 -9.10
N ALA A 13 0.41 -5.28 -7.78
CA ALA A 13 1.15 -6.40 -7.23
C ALA A 13 0.52 -7.74 -7.65
N CYS A 14 -0.81 -7.89 -7.52
CA CYS A 14 -1.50 -9.10 -7.94
C CYS A 14 -1.34 -9.36 -9.45
N MET A 15 -1.46 -8.32 -10.26
CA MET A 15 -1.27 -8.41 -11.71
C MET A 15 0.16 -8.86 -12.08
N LEU A 16 1.18 -8.20 -11.51
CA LEU A 16 2.59 -8.48 -11.82
C LEU A 16 3.10 -9.79 -11.19
N ALA A 17 2.49 -10.24 -10.08
CA ALA A 17 2.78 -11.53 -9.46
C ALA A 17 1.98 -12.69 -10.05
N TYR A 18 1.07 -12.41 -11.00
CA TYR A 18 0.24 -13.41 -11.68
C TYR A 18 -0.75 -14.12 -10.76
N VAL A 19 -1.12 -13.49 -9.65
CA VAL A 19 -2.06 -14.04 -8.66
C VAL A 19 -3.44 -13.43 -8.81
N HIS A 20 -4.46 -14.24 -8.53
CA HIS A 20 -5.85 -13.80 -8.51
C HIS A 20 -6.07 -12.74 -7.42
N GLY A 21 -6.95 -11.76 -7.65
CA GLY A 21 -7.07 -10.55 -6.81
C GLY A 21 -7.47 -10.77 -5.34
N LYS A 22 -7.77 -12.01 -4.93
CA LYS A 22 -8.06 -12.42 -3.55
C LYS A 22 -6.96 -13.28 -2.92
N THR A 23 -5.75 -13.19 -3.46
CA THR A 23 -4.58 -13.96 -3.04
C THR A 23 -3.43 -13.01 -2.82
N SER A 24 -2.56 -13.30 -1.86
CA SER A 24 -1.39 -12.47 -1.61
C SER A 24 -0.41 -12.60 -2.79
N PRO A 25 0.11 -11.48 -3.33
CA PRO A 25 1.17 -11.51 -4.34
C PRO A 25 2.55 -11.84 -3.75
N PHE A 26 2.66 -11.90 -2.42
CA PHE A 26 3.91 -12.14 -1.70
C PHE A 26 3.97 -13.53 -1.05
N MET A 27 2.82 -14.09 -0.68
CA MET A 27 2.72 -15.34 0.09
C MET A 27 1.66 -16.27 -0.51
N MET A 28 1.83 -17.57 -0.25
CA MET A 28 0.92 -18.64 -0.68
C MET A 28 -0.33 -18.71 0.19
N VAL A 29 -1.12 -17.63 0.19
CA VAL A 29 -2.27 -17.45 1.07
C VAL A 29 -3.41 -16.72 0.38
N SER A 30 -4.63 -17.17 0.65
CA SER A 30 -5.86 -16.52 0.18
C SER A 30 -6.42 -15.55 1.22
N TYR A 31 -7.29 -14.63 0.78
CA TYR A 31 -7.94 -13.64 1.64
C TYR A 31 -8.69 -14.22 2.84
N LEU A 32 -9.11 -15.49 2.77
CA LEU A 32 -9.79 -16.19 3.88
C LEU A 32 -8.85 -16.43 5.07
N GLU A 33 -7.55 -16.43 4.81
CA GLU A 33 -6.52 -16.78 5.76
C GLU A 33 -5.63 -15.60 6.14
N PHE A 34 -5.80 -14.42 5.52
CA PHE A 34 -5.03 -13.20 5.84
C PHE A 34 -5.16 -12.76 7.30
N GLY A 35 -6.22 -13.21 7.98
CA GLY A 35 -6.42 -12.92 9.39
C GLY A 35 -5.64 -13.84 10.33
N ASN A 36 -5.07 -14.94 9.83
CA ASN A 36 -4.32 -15.85 10.67
C ASN A 36 -2.91 -15.30 10.92
N ASN A 37 -2.31 -15.73 12.03
CA ASN A 37 -0.97 -15.30 12.42
C ASN A 37 0.13 -16.19 11.84
N PHE A 38 -0.23 -17.10 10.94
CA PHE A 38 0.68 -18.07 10.37
C PHE A 38 1.43 -17.39 9.22
N HIS A 39 2.76 -17.39 9.27
CA HIS A 39 3.56 -16.86 8.20
C HIS A 39 3.59 -17.88 7.05
N HIS A 40 2.76 -17.64 6.04
CA HIS A 40 2.64 -18.53 4.89
C HIS A 40 3.93 -18.58 4.07
N PRO A 41 4.16 -19.67 3.32
CA PRO A 41 5.31 -19.75 2.42
C PRO A 41 5.31 -18.60 1.41
N GLU A 42 6.49 -18.08 1.05
CA GLU A 42 6.59 -17.05 0.01
C GLU A 42 6.05 -17.57 -1.34
N CYS A 43 5.34 -16.71 -2.09
CA CYS A 43 4.95 -17.00 -3.47
C CYS A 43 6.19 -16.80 -4.36
N THR A 44 6.93 -17.88 -4.62
CA THR A 44 8.19 -17.81 -5.36
C THR A 44 8.00 -18.01 -6.87
N HIS A 45 8.98 -17.53 -7.65
CA HIS A 45 9.08 -17.77 -9.09
C HIS A 45 8.82 -19.24 -9.45
N SER A 46 9.50 -20.18 -8.78
CA SER A 46 9.36 -21.59 -9.08
C SER A 46 7.97 -22.13 -8.76
N ILE A 47 7.32 -21.66 -7.70
CA ILE A 47 5.96 -22.08 -7.36
C ILE A 47 4.99 -21.63 -8.46
N THR A 48 5.02 -20.36 -8.86
CA THR A 48 4.13 -19.84 -9.91
C THR A 48 4.31 -20.57 -11.24
N LEU A 49 5.56 -20.82 -11.67
CA LEU A 49 5.80 -21.56 -12.92
C LEU A 49 5.37 -23.03 -12.83
N ASN A 50 5.57 -23.67 -11.68
CA ASN A 50 5.09 -25.04 -11.49
C ASN A 50 3.55 -25.11 -11.51
N GLN A 51 2.86 -24.11 -10.95
CA GLN A 51 1.40 -24.03 -11.03
C GLN A 51 0.92 -23.88 -12.47
N LEU A 52 1.53 -22.96 -13.24
CA LEU A 52 1.22 -22.76 -14.66
C LEU A 52 1.46 -24.03 -15.50
N ALA A 53 2.58 -24.72 -15.28
CA ALA A 53 2.91 -25.96 -16.00
C ALA A 53 1.92 -27.11 -15.76
N ASN A 54 1.17 -27.07 -14.66
CA ASN A 54 0.13 -28.07 -14.36
C ASN A 54 -1.20 -27.80 -15.07
N ILE A 55 -1.40 -26.61 -15.64
CA ILE A 55 -2.61 -26.26 -16.38
C ILE A 55 -2.52 -26.88 -17.79
N GLN A 56 -3.43 -27.81 -18.09
CA GLN A 56 -3.48 -28.52 -19.37
C GLN A 56 -4.49 -27.92 -20.37
N VAL A 57 -5.25 -26.91 -19.94
CA VAL A 57 -6.23 -26.23 -20.79
C VAL A 57 -5.49 -25.34 -21.79
N ASP A 58 -5.96 -25.30 -23.04
CA ASP A 58 -5.40 -24.43 -24.07
C ASP A 58 -5.61 -22.95 -23.67
N PRO A 59 -4.56 -22.11 -23.59
CA PRO A 59 -4.70 -20.68 -23.32
C PRO A 59 -5.61 -19.92 -24.31
N ASN A 60 -5.86 -20.48 -25.51
CA ASN A 60 -6.80 -19.90 -26.46
C ASN A 60 -8.28 -20.16 -26.09
N ASP A 61 -8.56 -21.15 -25.23
CA ASP A 61 -9.85 -21.31 -24.56
C ASP A 61 -9.88 -20.40 -23.33
N LEU A 62 -10.16 -19.12 -23.54
CA LEU A 62 -10.05 -18.09 -22.49
C LEU A 62 -10.88 -18.39 -21.25
N GLU A 63 -12.10 -18.90 -21.42
CA GLU A 63 -13.02 -19.21 -20.30
C GLU A 63 -12.52 -20.43 -19.53
N GLY A 64 -12.25 -21.55 -20.24
CA GLY A 64 -11.74 -22.76 -19.61
C GLY A 64 -10.36 -22.56 -18.96
N TYR A 65 -9.50 -21.76 -19.58
CA TYR A 65 -8.17 -21.45 -19.05
C TYR A 65 -8.25 -20.60 -17.79
N PHE A 66 -9.10 -19.56 -17.79
CA PHE A 66 -9.29 -18.70 -16.61
C PHE A 66 -9.85 -19.49 -15.42
N ASP A 67 -10.81 -20.39 -15.66
CA ASP A 67 -11.34 -21.28 -14.63
C ASP A 67 -10.27 -22.23 -14.08
N ALA A 68 -9.44 -22.81 -14.96
CA ALA A 68 -8.33 -23.65 -14.56
C ALA A 68 -7.27 -22.88 -13.74
N CYS A 69 -6.93 -21.65 -14.13
CA CYS A 69 -6.03 -20.77 -13.37
C CYS A 69 -6.57 -20.44 -11.98
N THR A 70 -7.87 -20.24 -11.85
CA THR A 70 -8.51 -19.89 -10.57
C THR A 70 -8.31 -21.00 -9.53
N ALA A 71 -8.28 -22.27 -9.93
CA ALA A 71 -7.99 -23.40 -9.05
C ALA A 71 -6.56 -23.36 -8.45
N TYR A 72 -5.63 -22.66 -9.11
CA TYR A 72 -4.26 -22.43 -8.64
C TYR A 72 -4.05 -21.04 -8.05
N TYR A 73 -5.11 -20.24 -7.88
CA TYR A 73 -5.06 -18.85 -7.46
C TYR A 73 -4.30 -17.92 -8.41
N LEU A 74 -4.26 -18.24 -9.70
CA LEU A 74 -3.61 -17.45 -10.74
C LEU A 74 -4.60 -16.52 -11.46
N ASN A 75 -4.10 -15.46 -12.08
CA ASN A 75 -4.92 -14.42 -12.71
C ASN A 75 -5.33 -14.69 -14.17
N GLY A 76 -5.00 -15.85 -14.73
CA GLY A 76 -5.38 -16.22 -16.11
C GLY A 76 -4.34 -15.89 -17.19
N VAL A 77 -3.15 -15.40 -16.84
CA VAL A 77 -2.11 -15.11 -17.82
C VAL A 77 -1.13 -16.28 -17.96
N ASP A 78 -0.97 -16.78 -19.18
CA ASP A 78 -0.18 -17.98 -19.50
C ASP A 78 1.33 -17.82 -19.34
N LYS A 79 1.87 -16.67 -19.78
CA LYS A 79 3.33 -16.44 -19.78
C LYS A 79 3.70 -15.22 -18.96
N PRO A 80 4.31 -15.42 -17.79
CA PRO A 80 4.86 -14.33 -17.02
C PRO A 80 5.94 -13.59 -17.77
N PHE A 81 5.89 -12.25 -17.81
CA PHE A 81 6.91 -11.46 -18.52
C PHE A 81 8.32 -11.63 -17.90
N TRP A 82 8.37 -12.05 -16.63
CA TRP A 82 9.59 -12.30 -15.87
C TRP A 82 10.02 -13.77 -15.87
N GLN A 83 9.33 -14.68 -16.58
CA GLN A 83 9.65 -16.12 -16.58
C GLN A 83 11.10 -16.42 -17.00
N ASP A 84 11.62 -15.65 -17.97
CA ASP A 84 12.94 -15.89 -18.56
C ASP A 84 14.07 -15.17 -17.80
N TRP A 85 13.74 -14.52 -16.67
CA TRP A 85 14.70 -13.72 -15.91
C TRP A 85 15.23 -14.54 -14.73
N SER A 86 16.50 -14.95 -14.81
CA SER A 86 17.16 -15.91 -13.90
C SER A 86 17.08 -15.61 -12.40
N SER A 87 16.73 -14.38 -12.01
CA SER A 87 16.64 -13.96 -10.60
C SER A 87 15.38 -13.13 -10.29
N ALA A 88 14.43 -13.05 -11.22
CA ALA A 88 13.20 -12.31 -10.99
C ALA A 88 12.21 -13.18 -10.21
N CYS A 89 11.80 -12.69 -9.05
CA CYS A 89 10.77 -13.30 -8.23
C CYS A 89 9.85 -12.18 -7.74
N PRO A 90 8.55 -12.17 -8.09
CA PRO A 90 7.64 -11.08 -7.72
C PRO A 90 7.65 -10.78 -6.21
N SER A 91 7.60 -11.80 -5.36
CA SER A 91 7.71 -11.67 -3.90
C SER A 91 9.03 -11.06 -3.39
N VAL A 92 10.04 -10.90 -4.26
CA VAL A 92 11.33 -10.28 -3.95
C VAL A 92 11.42 -8.86 -4.52
N PHE A 93 11.09 -8.69 -5.81
CA PHE A 93 11.28 -7.39 -6.48
C PHE A 93 10.07 -6.47 -6.32
N LEU A 94 8.87 -6.98 -6.07
CA LEU A 94 7.71 -6.14 -5.76
C LEU A 94 7.89 -5.55 -4.36
N ILE A 95 7.65 -4.25 -4.24
CA ILE A 95 7.71 -3.52 -2.97
C ILE A 95 6.33 -2.90 -2.75
N PRO A 96 5.63 -3.27 -1.66
CA PRO A 96 4.36 -2.64 -1.31
C PRO A 96 4.50 -1.13 -1.20
N GLU A 97 3.64 -0.40 -1.89
CA GLU A 97 3.61 1.05 -1.82
C GLU A 97 3.15 1.52 -0.44
N ALA A 98 3.98 2.37 0.16
CA ALA A 98 3.74 3.02 1.44
C ALA A 98 2.33 3.61 1.64
N LEU A 99 1.87 4.38 0.66
CA LEU A 99 0.64 5.15 0.76
C LEU A 99 -0.59 4.25 0.85
N HIS A 100 -0.74 3.34 -0.12
CA HIS A 100 -1.91 2.48 -0.24
C HIS A 100 -1.98 1.39 0.82
N HIS A 101 -0.82 0.99 1.35
CA HIS A 101 -0.74 0.01 2.43
C HIS A 101 -0.86 0.73 3.78
N TRP A 102 0.25 1.08 4.42
CA TRP A 102 0.23 1.49 5.83
C TRP A 102 -0.46 2.82 6.10
N HIS A 103 -0.31 3.83 5.23
CA HIS A 103 -0.90 5.14 5.53
C HIS A 103 -2.43 5.11 5.42
N LYS A 104 -2.92 4.39 4.41
CA LYS A 104 -4.35 4.20 4.19
C LYS A 104 -4.95 3.20 5.17
N GLU A 105 -4.23 2.13 5.53
CA GLU A 105 -4.61 1.20 6.58
C GLU A 105 -4.92 1.89 7.91
N LEU A 106 -4.01 2.75 8.36
CA LEU A 106 -4.16 3.41 9.65
C LEU A 106 -5.42 4.28 9.71
N PHE A 107 -5.79 4.90 8.60
CA PHE A 107 -7.00 5.70 8.56
C PHE A 107 -8.26 4.83 8.42
N ASP A 108 -8.25 3.85 7.52
CA ASP A 108 -9.41 3.00 7.25
C ASP A 108 -9.75 2.08 8.44
N HIS A 109 -8.75 1.70 9.24
CA HIS A 109 -8.89 0.68 10.29
C HIS A 109 -8.46 1.19 11.67
N ASP A 110 -7.18 1.54 11.86
CA ASP A 110 -6.66 1.86 13.19
C ASP A 110 -7.38 3.06 13.82
N CYS A 111 -7.61 4.13 13.05
CA CYS A 111 -8.38 5.29 13.52
C CYS A 111 -9.79 4.89 13.94
N GLN A 112 -10.44 4.02 13.17
CA GLN A 112 -11.78 3.55 13.50
C GLN A 112 -11.78 2.71 14.77
N TRP A 113 -10.76 1.87 14.97
CA TRP A 113 -10.59 1.11 16.21
C TRP A 113 -10.34 2.02 17.41
N CYS A 114 -9.53 3.07 17.25
CA CYS A 114 -9.28 4.07 18.28
C CYS A 114 -10.56 4.82 18.66
N ILE A 115 -11.39 5.20 17.66
CA ILE A 115 -12.70 5.83 17.87
C ILE A 115 -13.62 4.91 18.69
N VAL A 116 -13.65 3.62 18.38
CA VAL A 116 -14.47 2.63 19.11
C VAL A 116 -13.94 2.40 20.52
N ALA A 117 -12.62 2.26 20.67
CA ALA A 117 -11.99 1.96 21.95
C ALA A 117 -12.08 3.11 22.95
N VAL A 118 -11.79 4.33 22.52
CA VAL A 118 -11.79 5.54 23.37
C VAL A 118 -13.20 6.13 23.50
N GLY A 119 -14.02 5.97 22.45
CA GLY A 119 -15.31 6.64 22.31
C GLY A 119 -15.19 7.95 21.54
N VAL A 120 -16.14 8.17 20.63
CA VAL A 120 -16.17 9.33 19.71
C VAL A 120 -16.02 10.66 20.44
N GLN A 121 -16.75 10.86 21.54
CA GLN A 121 -16.78 12.13 22.27
C GLN A 121 -15.44 12.44 22.95
N GLU A 122 -14.84 11.44 23.59
CA GLU A 122 -13.56 11.58 24.28
C GLU A 122 -12.42 11.81 23.28
N LEU A 123 -12.41 11.05 22.17
CA LEU A 123 -11.37 11.23 21.15
C LEU A 123 -11.46 12.61 20.48
N ASP A 124 -12.67 13.06 20.11
CA ASP A 124 -12.86 14.39 19.53
C ASP A 124 -12.50 15.51 20.53
N PHE A 125 -12.82 15.34 21.82
CA PHE A 125 -12.41 16.28 22.88
C PHE A 125 -10.90 16.39 22.99
N GLN A 126 -10.19 15.26 23.00
CA GLN A 126 -8.73 15.24 23.08
C GLN A 126 -8.06 15.89 21.87
N PHE A 127 -8.58 15.67 20.66
CA PHE A 127 -8.11 16.37 19.46
C PHE A 127 -8.34 17.89 19.55
N SER A 128 -9.44 18.33 20.18
CA SER A 128 -9.76 19.76 20.33
C SER A 128 -8.82 20.50 21.28
N ILE A 129 -8.25 19.82 22.27
CA ILE A 129 -7.32 20.41 23.26
C ILE A 129 -5.85 20.32 22.83
N LEU A 130 -5.55 19.70 21.69
CA LEU A 130 -4.19 19.66 21.16
C LEU A 130 -3.66 21.08 20.93
N GLN A 131 -2.47 21.35 21.47
CA GLN A 131 -1.79 22.62 21.25
C GLN A 131 -1.55 22.84 19.75
N SER A 132 -1.81 24.05 19.28
CA SER A 132 -1.50 24.43 17.90
C SER A 132 0.00 24.51 17.70
N ILE A 133 0.55 23.65 16.84
CA ILE A 133 1.98 23.66 16.46
C ILE A 133 2.09 24.19 15.04
N THR A 134 2.99 25.15 14.81
CA THR A 134 3.27 25.70 13.48
C THR A 134 3.65 24.58 12.51
N GLY A 135 2.95 24.49 11.37
CA GLY A 135 3.16 23.44 10.35
C GLY A 135 2.25 22.22 10.48
N TYR A 136 1.55 22.06 11.62
CA TYR A 136 0.55 21.01 11.84
C TYR A 136 -0.85 21.60 11.81
N HIS A 137 -1.81 20.81 11.32
CA HIS A 137 -3.20 21.25 11.26
C HIS A 137 -3.84 21.08 12.64
N HIS A 138 -4.37 22.16 13.20
CA HIS A 138 -5.17 22.12 14.42
C HIS A 138 -6.61 21.76 14.07
N TYR A 139 -7.20 20.78 14.77
CA TYR A 139 -8.57 20.33 14.52
C TYR A 139 -9.50 20.93 15.58
N SER A 140 -10.22 21.99 15.22
CA SER A 140 -11.25 22.56 16.08
C SER A 140 -12.57 21.76 16.07
N GLY A 141 -12.64 20.64 15.34
CA GLY A 141 -13.85 19.88 15.08
C GLY A 141 -13.67 18.36 15.17
N ARG A 142 -14.77 17.64 14.90
CA ARG A 142 -14.91 16.19 15.08
C ARG A 142 -14.13 15.39 14.02
N ILE A 143 -13.03 14.77 14.42
CA ILE A 143 -12.22 13.90 13.55
C ILE A 143 -13.02 12.68 13.12
N SER A 144 -13.92 12.22 14.00
CA SER A 144 -14.87 11.15 13.73
C SER A 144 -15.79 11.38 12.52
N GLN A 145 -15.89 12.61 12.00
CA GLN A 145 -16.77 12.96 10.87
C GLN A 145 -16.03 13.27 9.57
N LEU A 146 -14.71 13.09 9.52
CA LEU A 146 -13.89 13.36 8.35
C LEU A 146 -14.16 12.32 7.24
N LYS A 147 -14.84 12.74 6.17
CA LYS A 147 -15.18 11.87 5.03
C LYS A 147 -14.13 11.86 3.91
N GLN A 148 -13.41 12.97 3.73
CA GLN A 148 -12.36 13.12 2.71
C GLN A 148 -11.26 14.00 3.29
N VAL A 149 -10.09 13.39 3.49
CA VAL A 149 -8.94 14.04 4.11
C VAL A 149 -7.76 14.02 3.17
N MET A 150 -7.07 15.16 3.04
CA MET A 150 -5.85 15.25 2.23
C MET A 150 -4.71 14.51 2.93
N GLY A 151 -3.68 14.08 2.19
CA GLY A 151 -2.54 13.34 2.75
C GLY A 151 -1.87 14.02 3.96
N ARG A 152 -1.85 15.36 4.00
CA ARG A 152 -1.33 16.10 5.17
C ARG A 152 -2.17 15.90 6.44
N VAL A 153 -3.49 15.77 6.29
CA VAL A 153 -4.40 15.49 7.41
C VAL A 153 -4.21 14.05 7.90
N HIS A 154 -4.10 13.09 6.99
CA HIS A 154 -3.73 11.70 7.34
C HIS A 154 -2.44 11.64 8.16
N HIS A 155 -1.39 12.30 7.69
CA HIS A 155 -0.10 12.29 8.37
C HIS A 155 -0.15 12.93 9.77
N ASN A 156 -0.90 14.02 9.95
CA ASN A 156 -1.09 14.62 11.26
C ASN A 156 -1.85 13.69 12.21
N ILE A 157 -2.90 13.02 11.75
CA ILE A 157 -3.65 12.04 12.57
C ILE A 157 -2.73 10.90 13.00
N GLN A 158 -1.90 10.38 12.10
CA GLN A 158 -0.92 9.33 12.40
C GLN A 158 0.04 9.71 13.53
N HIS A 159 0.47 10.97 13.60
CA HIS A 159 1.35 11.44 14.66
C HIS A 159 0.67 11.52 16.04
N TYR A 160 -0.63 11.83 16.08
CA TYR A 160 -1.34 12.08 17.33
C TYR A 160 -2.07 10.85 17.87
N ILE A 161 -2.54 9.95 17.01
CA ILE A 161 -3.51 8.90 17.37
C ILE A 161 -3.04 8.01 18.53
N VAL A 162 -1.75 7.66 18.58
CA VAL A 162 -1.17 6.88 19.68
C VAL A 162 -1.16 7.68 20.98
N GLY A 163 -0.75 8.95 20.94
CA GLY A 163 -0.70 9.79 22.15
C GLY A 163 -2.07 10.06 22.75
N LEU A 164 -3.09 10.19 21.91
CA LEU A 164 -4.47 10.44 22.36
C LEU A 164 -5.14 9.18 22.92
N THR A 165 -4.84 8.02 22.35
CA THR A 165 -5.41 6.76 22.85
C THR A 165 -4.85 6.32 24.20
N VAL A 166 -3.61 6.68 24.50
CA VAL A 166 -2.95 6.37 25.78
C VAL A 166 -3.69 7.03 26.95
N GLY A 167 -4.19 6.21 27.86
CA GLY A 167 -4.85 6.66 29.10
C GLY A 167 -6.37 6.80 28.98
N ALA A 168 -6.91 6.90 27.77
CA ALA A 168 -8.36 6.99 27.52
C ALA A 168 -8.97 5.70 26.99
N ALA A 169 -8.15 4.82 26.41
CA ALA A 169 -8.60 3.49 26.02
C ALA A 169 -8.84 2.57 27.26
N PRO A 170 -9.58 1.46 27.10
CA PRO A 170 -9.74 0.45 28.14
C PRO A 170 -8.41 0.00 28.76
N SER A 171 -8.46 -0.36 30.05
CA SER A 171 -7.26 -0.71 30.82
C SER A 171 -6.40 -1.82 30.21
N SER A 172 -7.00 -2.74 29.43
CA SER A 172 -6.27 -3.76 28.67
C SER A 172 -5.38 -3.16 27.57
N ILE A 173 -5.88 -2.19 26.82
CA ILE A 173 -5.12 -1.51 25.75
C ILE A 173 -4.00 -0.67 26.37
N ASN A 174 -4.29 0.06 27.44
CA ASN A 174 -3.28 0.82 28.17
C ASN A 174 -2.17 -0.08 28.75
N LYS A 175 -2.53 -1.28 29.26
CA LYS A 175 -1.54 -2.27 29.72
C LYS A 175 -0.70 -2.83 28.58
N SER A 176 -1.29 -3.09 27.42
CA SER A 176 -0.55 -3.53 26.23
C SER A 176 0.42 -2.47 25.74
N LEU A 177 -0.02 -1.20 25.67
CA LEU A 177 0.84 -0.06 25.31
C LEU A 177 1.96 0.14 26.34
N LEU A 178 1.64 0.08 27.64
CA LEU A 178 2.64 0.16 28.70
C LEU A 178 3.67 -0.97 28.59
N THR A 179 3.20 -2.20 28.34
CA THR A 179 4.06 -3.36 28.14
C THR A 179 4.95 -3.18 26.91
N PHE A 180 4.42 -2.66 25.81
CA PHE A 180 5.21 -2.31 24.64
C PHE A 180 6.29 -1.26 24.98
N HIS A 181 5.93 -0.18 25.67
CA HIS A 181 6.85 0.88 26.06
C HIS A 181 7.96 0.40 27.01
N THR A 182 7.63 -0.41 28.01
CA THR A 182 8.61 -0.99 28.95
C THR A 182 9.61 -1.90 28.25
N ASN A 183 9.20 -2.56 27.17
CA ASN A 183 10.07 -3.47 26.41
C ASN A 183 10.76 -2.81 25.22
N LYS A 184 10.48 -1.52 24.94
CA LYS A 184 10.99 -0.81 23.77
C LYS A 184 12.52 -0.82 23.67
N ASP A 185 13.22 -0.58 24.77
CA ASP A 185 14.69 -0.54 24.76
C ASP A 185 15.31 -1.92 24.51
N ALA A 186 14.67 -2.98 25.02
CA ALA A 186 15.07 -4.36 24.73
C ALA A 186 14.80 -4.75 23.26
N ILE A 187 13.66 -4.34 22.71
CA ILE A 187 13.28 -4.55 21.29
C ILE A 187 14.25 -3.83 20.35
N MET A 188 14.63 -2.59 20.68
CA MET A 188 15.59 -1.78 19.92
C MET A 188 17.02 -2.36 19.97
N THR A 189 17.40 -2.96 21.09
CA THR A 189 18.75 -3.53 21.28
C THR A 189 18.88 -4.93 20.64
N LEU A 190 17.78 -5.67 20.51
CA LEU A 190 17.78 -7.05 20.02
C LEU A 190 17.44 -7.20 18.53
N GLY A 191 16.94 -6.16 17.86
CA GLY A 191 16.61 -6.22 16.44
C GLY A 191 15.50 -7.23 16.09
N THR A 192 14.59 -7.49 17.02
CA THR A 192 13.58 -8.56 16.90
C THR A 192 12.16 -8.02 17.03
N GLN A 193 11.43 -7.97 15.91
CA GLN A 193 9.97 -7.90 15.91
C GLN A 193 9.41 -9.33 15.81
N MET A 194 8.97 -9.92 16.93
CA MET A 194 7.97 -11.02 17.02
C MET A 194 7.50 -11.19 18.49
N GLY A 195 6.22 -11.52 18.70
CA GLY A 195 5.59 -11.63 20.03
C GLY A 195 5.85 -12.94 20.80
N MET A 196 5.86 -12.85 22.13
CA MET A 196 6.17 -13.98 23.03
C MET A 196 4.91 -14.77 23.44
N LYS A 197 4.77 -15.98 22.91
CA LYS A 197 4.03 -17.15 23.48
C LYS A 197 2.59 -17.49 23.03
N LYS A 198 1.74 -16.63 22.47
CA LYS A 198 0.50 -17.02 21.72
C LYS A 198 0.01 -15.91 20.76
N PRO A 199 -0.77 -16.26 19.72
CA PRO A 199 -1.33 -15.31 18.76
C PRO A 199 -2.41 -14.42 19.40
N ILE A 200 -2.50 -13.17 18.93
CA ILE A 200 -3.60 -12.25 19.27
C ILE A 200 -4.77 -12.57 18.33
N ASP A 201 -5.92 -12.87 18.92
CA ASP A 201 -6.92 -13.76 18.31
C ASP A 201 -8.19 -13.03 17.84
N ASN A 202 -8.11 -11.83 17.25
CA ASN A 202 -9.25 -11.16 16.55
C ASN A 202 -8.88 -9.89 15.75
N TRP A 203 -8.27 -10.06 14.57
CA TRP A 203 -7.90 -8.97 13.62
C TRP A 203 -8.33 -9.28 12.16
N PHE A 204 -9.28 -10.21 11.99
CA PHE A 204 -9.28 -11.25 10.94
C PHE A 204 -9.53 -10.89 9.45
N PHE A 205 -9.66 -9.62 9.02
CA PHE A 205 -10.08 -9.33 7.62
C PHE A 205 -9.38 -8.16 6.92
N ILE A 206 -8.14 -7.84 7.28
CA ILE A 206 -7.42 -6.71 6.66
C ILE A 206 -6.27 -7.23 5.79
N PRO A 207 -6.39 -7.24 4.45
CA PRO A 207 -5.30 -7.59 3.55
C PRO A 207 -4.00 -6.81 3.78
N LYS A 208 -4.12 -5.57 4.26
CA LYS A 208 -2.99 -4.67 4.52
C LYS A 208 -2.10 -5.18 5.68
N LEU A 209 -2.67 -5.84 6.71
CA LEU A 209 -1.90 -6.44 7.81
C LEU A 209 -1.05 -7.64 7.34
N GLU A 210 -1.59 -8.46 6.43
CA GLU A 210 -0.83 -9.56 5.84
C GLU A 210 0.34 -9.03 5.01
N LEU A 211 0.09 -7.98 4.21
CA LEU A 211 1.11 -7.29 3.44
C LEU A 211 2.22 -6.70 4.34
N MET A 212 1.92 -6.32 5.59
CA MET A 212 2.93 -5.86 6.54
C MET A 212 3.96 -6.94 6.91
N GLN A 213 3.60 -8.22 6.89
CA GLN A 213 4.56 -9.31 7.17
C GLN A 213 5.69 -9.34 6.12
N SER A 214 5.38 -8.97 4.87
CA SER A 214 6.38 -8.90 3.78
C SER A 214 7.36 -7.73 3.91
N ILE A 215 7.02 -6.67 4.67
CA ILE A 215 7.83 -5.45 4.77
C ILE A 215 9.19 -5.74 5.41
N THR A 216 9.24 -6.55 6.45
CA THR A 216 10.49 -6.92 7.12
C THR A 216 11.41 -7.63 6.14
N ALA A 217 10.88 -8.59 5.36
CA ALA A 217 11.62 -9.28 4.32
C ALA A 217 12.09 -8.32 3.21
N SER A 218 11.24 -7.42 2.72
CA SER A 218 11.60 -6.43 1.70
C SER A 218 12.62 -5.41 2.20
N THR A 219 12.54 -4.99 3.47
CA THR A 219 13.48 -4.03 4.07
C THR A 219 14.87 -4.63 4.22
N CYS A 220 14.98 -5.90 4.63
CA CYS A 220 16.25 -6.61 4.66
C CYS A 220 16.87 -6.79 3.25
N LYS A 221 16.03 -6.89 2.21
CA LYS A 221 16.47 -7.06 0.81
C LYS A 221 16.87 -5.74 0.15
N VAL A 222 16.25 -4.60 0.52
CA VAL A 222 16.36 -3.32 -0.22
C VAL A 222 16.83 -2.14 0.64
N TRP A 223 17.14 -2.38 1.93
CA TRP A 223 17.77 -1.48 2.91
C TRP A 223 16.96 -0.26 3.36
N ALA A 224 16.41 0.58 2.47
CA ALA A 224 15.74 1.84 2.84
C ALA A 224 14.39 2.07 2.12
N LEU A 225 13.30 2.09 2.89
CA LEU A 225 11.93 2.27 2.39
C LEU A 225 11.61 3.68 1.89
N ILE A 226 12.31 4.72 2.38
CA ILE A 226 12.03 6.11 1.96
C ILE A 226 12.36 6.37 0.48
N GLN A 227 13.34 5.64 -0.07
CA GLN A 227 13.67 5.65 -1.51
C GLN A 227 12.57 5.00 -2.36
N ARG A 228 11.60 4.34 -1.73
CA ARG A 228 10.50 3.61 -2.35
C ARG A 228 9.14 4.24 -2.04
N SER A 229 9.13 5.50 -1.60
CA SER A 229 7.91 6.29 -1.53
C SER A 229 7.38 6.55 -2.93
N ALA A 230 6.08 6.34 -3.14
CA ALA A 230 5.41 6.75 -4.36
C ALA A 230 5.10 8.26 -4.39
N ASN A 231 5.60 9.09 -3.48
CA ASN A 231 5.32 10.54 -3.50
C ASN A 231 5.64 11.18 -4.87
N ALA A 232 6.71 10.74 -5.54
CA ALA A 232 7.07 11.23 -6.87
C ALA A 232 6.05 10.76 -7.95
N THR A 233 5.67 9.49 -7.90
CA THR A 233 4.68 8.88 -8.80
C THR A 233 3.29 9.44 -8.55
N GLU A 234 2.89 9.65 -7.29
CA GLU A 234 1.62 10.26 -6.89
C GLU A 234 1.56 11.73 -7.29
N HIS A 235 2.61 12.52 -7.08
CA HIS A 235 2.68 13.89 -7.57
C HIS A 235 2.59 13.95 -9.10
N THR A 236 3.20 12.97 -9.78
CA THR A 236 3.08 12.82 -11.23
C THR A 236 1.63 12.47 -11.59
N HIS A 237 1.01 11.50 -10.94
CA HIS A 237 -0.38 11.09 -11.14
C HIS A 237 -1.37 12.24 -10.89
N VAL A 238 -1.12 13.09 -9.89
CA VAL A 238 -1.89 14.34 -9.68
C VAL A 238 -1.79 15.23 -10.92
N SER A 239 -0.56 15.58 -11.32
CA SER A 239 -0.35 16.53 -12.43
C SER A 239 -0.72 15.98 -13.81
N LYS A 240 -0.62 14.65 -14.01
CA LYS A 240 -0.78 14.00 -15.31
C LYS A 240 -2.13 13.34 -15.51
N ILE A 241 -2.78 12.90 -14.43
CA ILE A 241 -4.06 12.19 -14.50
C ILE A 241 -5.15 13.00 -13.79
N LYS A 242 -5.02 13.29 -12.49
CA LYS A 242 -6.11 13.91 -11.71
C LYS A 242 -6.43 15.34 -12.15
N ASP A 243 -5.43 16.19 -12.40
CA ASP A 243 -5.64 17.57 -12.82
C ASP A 243 -6.22 17.68 -14.24
N PRO A 244 -5.73 16.92 -15.23
CA PRO A 244 -6.40 16.83 -16.53
C PRO A 244 -7.81 16.25 -16.42
N ALA A 245 -8.01 15.17 -15.66
CA ALA A 245 -9.32 14.54 -15.46
C ALA A 245 -10.36 15.54 -14.92
N ARG A 246 -9.98 16.38 -13.94
CA ARG A 246 -10.86 17.46 -13.40
C ARG A 246 -11.29 18.50 -14.43
N ARG A 247 -10.59 18.61 -15.55
CA ARG A 247 -10.90 19.54 -16.65
C ARG A 247 -11.68 18.86 -17.78
N THR A 248 -11.92 17.56 -17.68
CA THR A 248 -12.77 16.81 -18.61
C THR A 248 -14.24 16.93 -18.22
N ASN A 249 -15.12 16.48 -19.11
CA ASN A 249 -16.56 16.38 -18.84
C ASN A 249 -16.96 15.11 -18.05
N ASN A 250 -16.00 14.40 -17.43
CA ASN A 250 -16.18 13.13 -16.72
C ASN A 250 -16.80 11.99 -17.55
N ASN A 251 -16.80 12.07 -18.88
CA ASN A 251 -17.23 11.01 -19.78
C ASN A 251 -16.06 10.61 -20.69
N ASP A 252 -15.73 9.32 -20.78
CA ASP A 252 -14.60 8.82 -21.59
C ASP A 252 -13.33 9.68 -21.39
N TYR A 253 -12.88 9.76 -20.12
CA TYR A 253 -11.86 10.71 -19.71
C TYR A 253 -10.45 10.30 -20.15
N ASP A 254 -10.17 9.02 -20.39
CA ASP A 254 -8.83 8.54 -20.75
C ASP A 254 -8.32 9.14 -22.09
N PRO A 255 -9.09 9.12 -23.20
CA PRO A 255 -8.71 9.83 -24.43
C PRO A 255 -8.51 11.34 -24.23
N GLN A 256 -9.35 11.97 -23.39
CA GLN A 256 -9.27 13.41 -23.13
C GLN A 256 -8.02 13.80 -22.34
N ILE A 257 -7.63 12.98 -21.36
CA ILE A 257 -6.38 13.14 -20.61
C ILE A 257 -5.19 13.01 -21.57
N CYS A 258 -5.19 12.00 -22.44
CA CYS A 258 -4.15 11.81 -23.46
C CYS A 258 -4.02 13.03 -24.38
N HIS A 259 -5.14 13.57 -24.89
CA HIS A 259 -5.14 14.77 -25.70
C HIS A 259 -4.60 16.00 -24.95
N HIS A 260 -5.00 16.18 -23.69
CA HIS A 260 -4.50 17.28 -22.86
C HIS A 260 -2.98 17.20 -22.67
N LEU A 261 -2.46 16.02 -22.37
CA LEU A 261 -1.02 15.79 -22.19
C LEU A 261 -0.23 16.03 -23.48
N ASP A 262 -0.77 15.61 -24.63
CA ASP A 262 -0.17 15.87 -25.94
C ASP A 262 -0.10 17.37 -26.25
N GLN A 263 -1.18 18.11 -25.99
CA GLN A 263 -1.21 19.57 -26.14
C GLN A 263 -0.16 20.26 -25.25
N GLN A 264 -0.07 19.89 -23.97
CA GLN A 264 0.94 20.45 -23.06
C GLN A 264 2.36 20.18 -23.55
N LYS A 265 2.65 18.97 -24.02
CA LYS A 265 3.97 18.60 -24.55
C LYS A 265 4.33 19.43 -25.78
N LYS A 266 3.38 19.63 -26.70
CA LYS A 266 3.56 20.47 -27.90
C LYS A 266 3.84 21.93 -27.53
N LEU A 267 3.10 22.50 -26.57
CA LEU A 267 3.34 23.86 -26.08
C LEU A 267 4.72 24.00 -25.45
N GLN A 268 5.15 23.01 -24.65
CA GLN A 268 6.47 23.02 -24.03
C GLN A 268 7.60 22.94 -25.06
N GLN A 269 7.48 22.04 -26.05
CA GLN A 269 8.43 21.94 -27.16
C GLN A 269 8.52 23.24 -27.96
N PHE A 270 7.37 23.88 -28.23
CA PHE A 270 7.34 25.18 -28.90
C PHE A 270 8.03 26.26 -28.07
N ALA A 271 7.79 26.33 -26.76
CA ALA A 271 8.45 27.29 -25.88
C ALA A 271 9.97 27.09 -25.81
N ILE A 272 10.44 25.84 -25.79
CA ILE A 272 11.86 25.49 -25.86
C ILE A 272 12.45 25.97 -27.20
N ALA A 273 11.79 25.66 -28.31
CA ALA A 273 12.23 26.08 -29.64
C ALA A 273 12.32 27.61 -29.77
N MET A 274 11.33 28.34 -29.24
CA MET A 274 11.34 29.81 -29.22
C MET A 274 12.46 30.38 -28.34
N THR A 275 12.79 29.71 -27.23
CA THR A 275 13.88 30.12 -26.34
C THR A 275 15.24 29.92 -27.01
N LEU A 276 15.45 28.77 -27.65
CA LEU A 276 16.67 28.49 -28.40
C LEU A 276 16.88 29.47 -29.56
N LYS A 277 15.82 29.75 -30.33
CA LYS A 277 15.85 30.73 -31.43
C LYS A 277 16.21 32.14 -30.95
N ARG A 278 15.80 32.54 -29.75
CA ARG A 278 16.15 33.83 -29.14
C ARG A 278 17.60 33.90 -28.66
N GLN A 279 18.23 32.77 -28.35
CA GLN A 279 19.61 32.69 -27.88
C GLN A 279 20.64 32.54 -29.01
N GLY A 280 20.23 32.62 -30.29
CA GLY A 280 21.15 32.69 -31.41
C GLY A 280 21.90 31.39 -31.73
N ARG A 281 21.24 30.23 -31.53
CA ARG A 281 21.57 29.00 -32.25
C ARG A 281 20.48 28.66 -33.23
#